data_AF-A0A366W954-F1
#
_entry.id   AF-A0A366W954-F1
#
_cell.length_a   1.000
_cell.length_b   1.000
_cell.length_c   1.000
_cell.angle_alpha   90.00
_cell.angle_beta   90.00
_cell.angle_gamma   90.00
#
_symmetry.space_group_name_H-M   'P 1'
#
loop_
_entity.id
_entity.type
_entity.pdbx_description
1 polymer ?
#
loop_
_entity_poly.entity_id
_entity_poly.type
_entity_poly.pdbx_seq_one_letter_code
_entity_poly.pdbx_strand_id
1 'polypeptide(L)'
;MNETVNEVPNWVPVITNFLSENIAWIALIVFMVVFKDALSDFLKRLTGFHYSNGESKLGLNADSPIKNEQVQEKDDSQANDERQQEVEVSVSKDGVTNWFSDVDSALEEGDIERANKAFKEYELNAKDQSKLYNDKSIYFYLLFHKANDRQAIPNLEKHIEQSQTEELRYEALTWLSGCLLDSKQYLRDIALWCAELPKFESLHLKVNASKNLAQAHRANGDLDSAKKVILSQLKKVEQRALKATLFSTLAQIEEDLGNKVLGAYCRDKSVENDPENLDEVFTSAYNASNSGVFELSISNYVLLTSVSSKKSIAWNNLGVQAKESGCKYKSIEFYNKAAELGETLAMANQGYALLEVGFIDEAERIANEALEMEDVHKNIYSLMTRISTIKNEESKKWKDIQRKASIKQAHFRKYTEKFYVGNTDEFEGVWSIEGQEKDISTGGDQISITWESVAGLSDTRMKFSLRGIITGATFSGHYKSEALDQTKSSLLIGLDNFETECLAYVDNDSINAFSVEKGSDRTVKLSRKNA
;
A
#
# COMPACT_ATOMS: atom_id res chain seq x y z
N MET A 1 20.11 36.73 50.99
CA MET A 1 20.22 35.33 50.54
C MET A 1 19.00 35.05 49.68
N ASN A 2 19.14 35.02 48.37
CA ASN A 2 18.15 34.45 47.46
C ASN A 2 18.86 33.33 46.71
N GLU A 3 18.52 32.09 47.08
CA GLU A 3 18.97 30.88 46.39
C GLU A 3 18.23 30.78 45.05
N THR A 4 18.99 30.77 43.95
CA THR A 4 18.50 30.42 42.62
C THR A 4 18.43 28.90 42.52
N VAL A 5 17.22 28.34 42.52
CA VAL A 5 16.97 26.93 42.21
C VAL A 5 17.18 26.73 40.71
N ASN A 6 18.16 25.91 40.33
CA ASN A 6 18.35 25.47 38.95
C ASN A 6 17.23 24.51 38.57
N GLU A 7 16.27 24.96 37.76
CA GLU A 7 15.26 24.09 37.16
C GLU A 7 15.92 23.19 36.10
N VAL A 8 15.75 21.87 36.25
CA VAL A 8 16.23 20.88 35.28
C VAL A 8 15.40 21.00 34.00
N PRO A 9 16.02 21.09 32.81
CA PRO A 9 15.30 21.25 31.55
C PRO A 9 14.29 20.12 31.30
N ASN A 10 13.08 20.47 30.84
CA ASN A 10 11.97 19.55 30.59
C ASN A 10 12.26 18.39 29.60
N TRP A 11 13.37 18.41 28.87
CA TRP A 11 13.77 17.32 27.99
C TRP A 11 14.50 16.18 28.73
N VAL A 12 15.09 16.45 29.89
CA VAL A 12 15.89 15.46 30.63
C VAL A 12 15.04 14.24 31.01
N PRO A 13 13.80 14.38 31.56
CA PRO A 13 12.95 13.23 31.86
C PRO A 13 12.53 12.44 30.62
N VAL A 14 12.35 13.12 29.47
CA VAL A 14 11.96 12.50 28.20
C VAL A 14 13.09 11.61 27.67
N ILE A 15 14.33 12.11 27.71
CA ILE A 15 15.50 11.34 27.27
C ILE A 15 15.81 10.21 28.24
N THR A 16 15.70 10.42 29.56
CA THR A 16 15.95 9.35 30.53
C THR A 16 14.92 8.23 30.41
N ASN A 17 13.64 8.56 30.19
CA ASN A 17 12.59 7.55 29.99
C ASN A 17 12.77 6.81 28.66
N PHE A 18 13.08 7.52 27.57
CA PHE A 18 13.37 6.89 26.28
C PHE A 18 14.56 5.93 26.37
N LEU A 19 15.65 6.35 27.01
CA LEU A 19 16.83 5.51 27.20
C LEU A 19 16.53 4.32 28.11
N SER A 20 15.76 4.47 29.19
CA SER A 20 15.42 3.37 30.07
C SER A 20 14.48 2.35 29.43
N GLU A 21 13.48 2.81 28.66
CA GLU A 21 12.51 1.94 27.99
C GLU A 21 13.12 1.17 26.82
N ASN A 22 14.20 1.70 26.21
CA ASN A 22 14.81 1.13 25.01
C ASN A 22 16.23 0.60 25.22
N ILE A 23 16.74 0.55 26.47
CA ILE A 23 18.16 0.25 26.73
C ILE A 23 18.60 -1.12 26.18
N ALA A 24 17.72 -2.12 26.22
CA ALA A 24 17.99 -3.45 25.68
C ALA A 24 18.13 -3.43 24.15
N TRP A 25 17.26 -2.69 23.46
CA TRP A 25 17.31 -2.53 22.00
C TRP A 25 18.51 -1.69 21.56
N ILE A 26 18.82 -0.63 22.30
CA ILE A 26 20.01 0.19 22.06
C ILE A 26 21.27 -0.66 22.27
N ALA A 27 21.34 -1.46 23.33
CA ALA A 27 22.45 -2.38 23.56
C ALA A 27 22.57 -3.45 22.46
N LEU A 28 21.44 -3.99 21.97
CA LEU A 28 21.41 -4.94 20.86
C LEU A 28 21.94 -4.31 19.56
N ILE A 29 21.50 -3.08 19.24
CA ILE A 29 21.95 -2.34 18.05
C ILE A 29 23.45 -2.05 18.17
N VAL A 30 23.90 -1.55 19.32
CA VAL A 30 25.33 -1.31 19.57
C VAL A 30 26.13 -2.60 19.45
N PHE A 31 25.63 -3.71 19.98
CA PHE A 31 26.27 -5.02 19.83
C PHE A 31 26.34 -5.45 18.36
N MET A 32 25.25 -5.34 17.59
CA MET A 32 25.24 -5.67 16.16
C MET A 32 26.19 -4.78 15.35
N VAL A 33 26.35 -3.51 15.72
CA VAL A 33 27.27 -2.59 15.05
C VAL A 33 28.72 -2.89 15.42
N VAL A 34 29.02 -3.06 16.71
CA VAL A 34 30.39 -3.32 17.21
C VAL A 34 30.91 -4.67 16.73
N PHE A 35 30.05 -5.68 16.68
CA PHE A 35 30.41 -7.03 16.27
C PHE A 35 29.99 -7.37 14.83
N LYS A 36 29.66 -6.36 14.01
CA LYS A 36 29.12 -6.54 12.65
C LYS A 36 29.96 -7.50 11.81
N ASP A 37 31.28 -7.33 11.82
CA ASP A 37 32.18 -8.15 11.00
C ASP A 37 32.27 -9.59 11.54
N ALA A 38 32.37 -9.76 12.86
CA ALA A 38 32.39 -11.08 13.49
C ALA A 38 31.06 -11.84 13.32
N LEU A 39 29.93 -11.13 13.37
CA LEU A 39 28.60 -11.69 13.14
C LEU A 39 28.43 -12.08 11.67
N SER A 40 28.90 -11.24 10.74
CA SER A 40 28.89 -11.53 9.30
C SER A 40 29.71 -12.79 8.99
N ASP A 41 30.91 -12.90 9.56
CA ASP A 41 31.78 -14.06 9.37
C ASP A 41 31.20 -15.35 9.97
N PHE A 42 30.57 -15.25 11.14
CA PHE A 42 29.86 -16.37 11.76
C PHE A 42 28.66 -16.83 10.91
N LEU A 43 27.86 -15.90 10.40
CA LEU A 43 26.69 -16.19 9.55
C LEU A 43 27.08 -16.86 8.24
N LYS A 44 28.19 -16.46 7.62
CA LYS A 44 28.72 -17.09 6.40
C LYS A 44 29.16 -18.55 6.61
N ARG A 45 29.52 -18.90 7.84
CA ARG A 45 30.01 -20.23 8.23
C ARG A 45 28.93 -21.15 8.78
N LEU A 46 27.69 -20.68 8.85
CA LEU A 46 26.59 -21.39 9.48
C LEU A 46 26.11 -22.52 8.58
N THR A 47 26.33 -23.76 9.01
CA THR A 47 26.07 -24.97 8.21
C THR A 47 24.79 -25.70 8.59
N GLY A 48 24.13 -25.30 9.68
CA GLY A 48 22.81 -25.81 10.01
C GLY A 48 22.21 -25.24 11.28
N PHE A 49 20.89 -25.21 11.33
CA PHE A 49 20.08 -24.88 12.50
C PHE A 49 19.27 -26.10 12.91
N HIS A 50 19.26 -26.43 14.21
CA HIS A 50 18.45 -27.54 14.71
C HIS A 50 17.61 -27.13 15.92
N TYR A 51 16.35 -27.59 15.89
CA TYR A 51 15.36 -27.40 16.94
C TYR A 51 14.69 -28.73 17.27
N SER A 52 14.67 -29.11 18.55
CA SER A 52 13.88 -30.25 19.04
C SER A 52 13.07 -29.87 20.28
N ASN A 53 11.85 -30.39 20.37
CA ASN A 53 10.87 -30.01 21.40
C ASN A 53 10.81 -31.07 22.51
N GLY A 54 11.07 -30.64 23.75
CA GLY A 54 11.33 -31.45 24.94
C GLY A 54 12.19 -30.63 25.91
N GLU A 55 13.09 -31.24 26.70
CA GLU A 55 14.10 -30.48 27.45
C GLU A 55 15.02 -29.73 26.46
N SER A 56 14.67 -28.49 26.17
CA SER A 56 14.94 -27.84 24.89
C SER A 56 16.42 -27.42 24.76
N LYS A 57 17.06 -27.81 23.66
CA LYS A 57 18.37 -27.27 23.23
C LYS A 57 18.24 -26.67 21.84
N LEU A 58 18.50 -25.37 21.75
CA LEU A 58 18.71 -24.65 20.49
C LEU A 58 20.19 -24.76 20.11
N GLY A 59 20.48 -25.21 18.89
CA GLY A 59 21.86 -25.37 18.41
C GLY A 59 22.06 -24.74 17.05
N LEU A 60 23.16 -23.98 16.90
CA LEU A 60 23.69 -23.50 15.63
C LEU A 60 25.00 -24.22 15.36
N ASN A 61 25.12 -24.84 14.19
CA ASN A 61 26.39 -25.40 13.72
C ASN A 61 27.06 -24.38 12.80
N ALA A 62 28.34 -24.11 13.04
CA ALA A 62 29.17 -23.31 12.15
C ALA A 62 30.53 -23.97 11.98
N ASP A 63 31.06 -23.97 10.76
CA ASP A 63 32.41 -24.46 10.47
C ASP A 63 33.45 -23.63 11.23
N SER A 64 34.63 -24.17 11.56
CA SER A 64 35.65 -23.43 12.34
C SER A 64 36.24 -22.22 11.59
N PRO A 65 36.64 -21.13 12.27
CA PRO A 65 37.28 -20.01 11.60
C PRO A 65 38.64 -20.47 11.09
N ILE A 66 38.95 -20.15 9.83
CA ILE A 66 40.29 -20.38 9.30
C ILE A 66 41.23 -19.39 10.02
N LYS A 67 42.04 -19.89 10.95
CA LYS A 67 43.12 -19.11 11.56
C LYS A 67 44.27 -19.01 10.56
N ASN A 68 44.47 -17.83 9.99
CA ASN A 68 45.76 -17.49 9.38
C ASN A 68 46.68 -16.92 10.46
N GLU A 69 47.48 -17.80 11.05
CA GLU A 69 48.65 -17.53 11.89
C GLU A 69 49.53 -18.80 11.73
N GLN A 70 50.80 -18.80 11.32
CA GLN A 70 51.89 -17.82 11.34
C GLN A 70 52.95 -18.11 10.25
N VAL A 71 53.63 -17.03 9.85
CA VAL A 71 55.09 -16.87 9.64
C VAL A 71 55.97 -18.14 9.63
N GLN A 72 56.48 -18.46 8.44
CA GLN A 72 57.89 -18.61 8.05
C GLN A 72 58.85 -19.44 8.95
N GLU A 73 59.28 -20.59 8.41
CA GLU A 73 60.64 -21.11 8.58
C GLU A 73 61.16 -21.66 7.23
N LYS A 74 62.36 -21.22 6.84
CA LYS A 74 63.13 -21.72 5.69
C LYS A 74 63.83 -23.01 6.10
N ASP A 75 63.89 -24.02 5.21
CA ASP A 75 65.17 -24.65 4.89
C ASP A 75 65.16 -25.37 3.52
N ASP A 76 66.33 -25.40 2.91
CA ASP A 76 66.68 -25.80 1.54
C ASP A 76 66.54 -27.30 1.24
N SER A 77 66.14 -27.64 0.01
CA SER A 77 66.90 -28.58 -0.84
C SER A 77 66.35 -28.73 -2.27
N GLN A 78 67.25 -28.45 -3.22
CA GLN A 78 67.38 -28.79 -4.65
C GLN A 78 66.49 -29.91 -5.25
N ALA A 79 65.97 -29.71 -6.48
CA ALA A 79 66.61 -30.16 -7.73
C ALA A 79 65.67 -30.03 -8.96
N ASN A 80 66.29 -29.71 -10.10
CA ASN A 80 65.75 -29.60 -11.47
C ASN A 80 64.80 -30.72 -11.89
N ASP A 81 63.79 -30.38 -12.71
CA ASP A 81 63.73 -30.93 -14.07
C ASP A 81 62.85 -30.04 -14.99
N GLU A 82 63.43 -29.62 -16.12
CA GLU A 82 62.72 -29.00 -17.23
C GLU A 82 62.10 -30.09 -18.11
N ARG A 83 60.78 -30.09 -18.30
CA ARG A 83 60.16 -30.55 -19.56
C ARG A 83 58.92 -29.73 -19.90
N GLN A 84 58.97 -29.13 -21.09
CA GLN A 84 57.82 -28.55 -21.78
C GLN A 84 56.84 -29.65 -22.19
N GLN A 85 55.54 -29.45 -21.93
CA GLN A 85 54.47 -29.91 -22.83
C GLN A 85 53.21 -29.06 -22.65
N GLU A 86 52.49 -28.95 -23.75
CA GLU A 86 51.51 -27.94 -24.13
C GLU A 86 50.22 -27.89 -23.29
N VAL A 87 49.73 -26.66 -23.13
CA VAL A 87 48.33 -26.22 -23.17
C VAL A 87 47.27 -27.16 -22.59
N GLU A 88 46.78 -26.81 -21.39
CA GLU A 88 45.36 -26.96 -21.08
C GLU A 88 44.85 -25.65 -20.47
N VAL A 89 44.01 -24.97 -21.26
CA VAL A 89 43.31 -23.75 -20.83
C VAL A 89 42.26 -24.17 -19.80
N SER A 90 42.51 -23.90 -18.52
CA SER A 90 41.43 -23.90 -17.53
C SER A 90 40.67 -22.58 -17.63
N VAL A 91 39.73 -22.51 -18.57
CA VAL A 91 38.63 -21.54 -18.51
C VAL A 91 37.83 -21.87 -17.26
N SER A 92 37.91 -21.04 -16.23
CA SER A 92 36.98 -21.11 -15.11
C SER A 92 35.58 -20.81 -15.64
N LYS A 93 34.77 -21.85 -15.76
CA LYS A 93 33.32 -21.74 -15.88
C LYS A 93 32.79 -21.16 -14.55
N ASP A 94 31.86 -20.22 -14.67
CA ASP A 94 31.01 -19.64 -13.60
C ASP A 94 31.47 -18.31 -12.96
N GLY A 95 31.99 -17.38 -13.76
CA GLY A 95 32.12 -15.97 -13.38
C GLY A 95 31.30 -15.06 -14.30
N VAL A 96 29.97 -15.01 -14.16
CA VAL A 96 29.23 -13.84 -14.66
C VAL A 96 29.63 -12.71 -13.72
N THR A 97 30.58 -11.87 -14.13
CA THR A 97 30.94 -10.62 -13.45
C THR A 97 29.66 -9.85 -13.16
N ASN A 98 29.32 -9.69 -11.88
CA ASN A 98 28.20 -8.86 -11.46
C ASN A 98 28.65 -7.39 -11.55
N TRP A 99 28.75 -6.89 -12.79
CA TRP A 99 29.29 -5.56 -13.09
C TRP A 99 28.68 -4.49 -12.19
N PHE A 100 27.39 -4.61 -11.87
CA PHE A 100 26.66 -3.67 -11.05
C PHE A 100 27.28 -3.60 -9.65
N SER A 101 27.50 -4.75 -8.99
CA SER A 101 28.10 -4.79 -7.66
C SER A 101 29.53 -4.23 -7.63
N ASP A 102 30.33 -4.54 -8.66
CA ASP A 102 31.72 -4.07 -8.73
C ASP A 102 31.80 -2.56 -8.95
N VAL A 103 30.96 -2.03 -9.84
CA VAL A 103 30.82 -0.58 -10.07
C VAL A 103 30.29 0.09 -8.81
N ASP A 104 29.22 -0.43 -8.22
CA ASP A 104 28.54 0.18 -7.07
C ASP A 104 29.48 0.31 -5.87
N SER A 105 30.22 -0.76 -5.55
CA SER A 105 31.24 -0.77 -4.50
C SER A 105 32.38 0.21 -4.79
N ALA A 106 32.87 0.27 -6.03
CA ALA A 106 33.95 1.19 -6.39
C ALA A 106 33.52 2.65 -6.28
N LEU A 107 32.28 2.97 -6.67
CA LEU A 107 31.73 4.32 -6.53
C LEU A 107 31.48 4.70 -5.06
N GLU A 108 31.08 3.76 -4.20
CA GLU A 108 30.99 4.00 -2.74
C GLU A 108 32.35 4.30 -2.10
N GLU A 109 33.41 3.70 -2.61
CA GLU A 109 34.79 3.98 -2.21
C GLU A 109 35.35 5.28 -2.84
N GLY A 110 34.61 5.91 -3.77
CA GLY A 110 35.06 7.08 -4.52
C GLY A 110 36.06 6.78 -5.65
N ASP A 111 36.28 5.51 -6.00
CA ASP A 111 37.20 5.06 -7.04
C ASP A 111 36.50 4.97 -8.40
N ILE A 112 36.41 6.12 -9.08
CA ILE A 112 35.78 6.26 -10.39
C ILE A 112 36.56 5.50 -11.49
N GLU A 113 37.89 5.37 -11.35
CA GLU A 113 38.70 4.65 -12.34
C GLU A 113 38.42 3.15 -12.30
N ARG A 114 38.35 2.57 -11.08
CA ARG A 114 37.98 1.17 -10.89
C ARG A 114 36.56 0.89 -11.38
N ALA A 115 35.62 1.79 -11.11
CA ALA A 115 34.26 1.67 -11.63
C ALA A 115 34.23 1.67 -13.17
N ASN A 116 34.91 2.61 -13.81
CA ASN A 116 35.03 2.68 -15.27
C ASN A 116 35.65 1.41 -15.85
N LYS A 117 36.71 0.89 -15.22
CA LYS A 117 37.39 -0.33 -15.67
C LYS A 117 36.46 -1.54 -15.58
N ALA A 118 35.77 -1.72 -14.44
CA ALA A 118 34.83 -2.82 -14.24
C ALA A 118 33.70 -2.80 -15.26
N PHE A 119 33.10 -1.63 -15.51
CA PHE A 119 32.05 -1.51 -16.52
C PHE A 119 32.58 -1.75 -17.94
N LYS A 120 33.81 -1.30 -18.25
CA LYS A 120 34.42 -1.52 -19.56
C LYS A 120 34.71 -2.99 -19.82
N GLU A 121 35.17 -3.73 -18.82
CA GLU A 121 35.37 -5.17 -18.90
C GLU A 121 34.03 -5.89 -19.15
N TYR A 122 32.96 -5.49 -18.48
CA TYR A 122 31.62 -5.99 -18.77
C TYR A 122 31.17 -5.69 -20.20
N GLU A 123 31.34 -4.45 -20.66
CA GLU A 123 30.95 -4.01 -22.01
C GLU A 123 31.64 -4.84 -23.11
N LEU A 124 32.92 -5.16 -22.95
CA LEU A 124 33.69 -5.97 -23.91
C LEU A 124 33.22 -7.43 -23.99
N ASN A 125 32.64 -7.97 -22.92
CA ASN A 125 32.23 -9.37 -22.81
C ASN A 125 30.72 -9.57 -22.99
N ALA A 126 29.93 -8.49 -23.04
CA ALA A 126 28.48 -8.56 -23.14
C ALA A 126 28.03 -9.09 -24.51
N LYS A 127 27.27 -10.19 -24.47
CA LYS A 127 26.73 -10.84 -25.67
C LYS A 127 25.38 -10.26 -26.10
N ASP A 128 24.56 -9.88 -25.12
CA ASP A 128 23.23 -9.29 -25.34
C ASP A 128 23.36 -7.76 -25.46
N GLN A 129 23.17 -7.25 -26.68
CA GLN A 129 23.30 -5.83 -26.99
C GLN A 129 22.17 -4.99 -26.40
N SER A 130 20.95 -5.53 -26.31
CA SER A 130 19.81 -4.84 -25.71
C SER A 130 19.99 -4.71 -24.20
N LYS A 131 20.43 -5.79 -23.54
CA LYS A 131 20.79 -5.75 -22.12
C LYS A 131 21.96 -4.80 -21.86
N LEU A 132 23.03 -4.86 -22.67
CA LEU A 132 24.16 -3.95 -22.55
C LEU A 132 23.73 -2.48 -22.67
N TYR A 133 22.84 -2.18 -23.62
CA TYR A 133 22.32 -0.84 -23.81
C TYR A 133 21.58 -0.33 -22.56
N ASN A 134 20.73 -1.15 -21.95
CA ASN A 134 20.02 -0.79 -20.71
C ASN A 134 20.98 -0.63 -19.53
N ASP A 135 21.90 -1.58 -19.36
CA ASP A 135 22.93 -1.56 -18.31
C ASP A 135 23.82 -0.32 -18.42
N LYS A 136 24.12 0.15 -19.62
CA LYS A 136 24.87 1.39 -19.86
C LYS A 136 24.10 2.65 -19.43
N SER A 137 22.77 2.62 -19.52
CA SER A 137 21.93 3.72 -19.01
C SER A 137 21.98 3.77 -17.48
N ILE A 138 21.89 2.62 -16.83
CA ILE A 138 22.06 2.46 -15.37
C ILE A 138 23.45 2.94 -14.95
N TYR A 139 24.49 2.53 -15.66
CA TYR A 139 25.86 2.94 -15.39
C TYR A 139 26.03 4.47 -15.38
N PHE A 140 25.50 5.18 -16.38
CA PHE A 140 25.53 6.64 -16.38
C PHE A 140 24.74 7.24 -15.20
N TYR A 141 23.59 6.67 -14.85
CA TYR A 141 22.86 7.11 -13.67
C TYR A 141 23.67 6.93 -12.37
N LEU A 142 24.37 5.81 -12.20
CA LEU A 142 25.26 5.57 -11.05
C LEU A 142 26.39 6.59 -10.98
N LEU A 143 27.05 6.91 -12.11
CA LEU A 143 28.09 7.94 -12.16
C LEU A 143 27.55 9.32 -11.76
N PHE A 144 26.34 9.67 -12.21
CA PHE A 144 25.68 10.90 -11.81
C PHE A 144 25.39 10.91 -10.31
N HIS A 145 24.73 9.88 -9.79
CA HIS A 145 24.19 9.86 -8.43
C HIS A 145 25.26 9.61 -7.35
N LYS A 146 26.23 8.72 -7.61
CA LYS A 146 27.25 8.31 -6.62
C LYS A 146 28.58 9.04 -6.77
N ALA A 147 28.97 9.44 -7.99
CA ALA A 147 30.25 10.11 -8.25
C ALA A 147 30.13 11.60 -8.60
N ASN A 148 28.91 12.15 -8.70
CA ASN A 148 28.66 13.54 -9.11
C ASN A 148 29.35 13.88 -10.46
N ASP A 149 29.43 12.90 -11.37
CA ASP A 149 30.04 13.08 -12.69
C ASP A 149 29.17 13.98 -13.56
N ARG A 150 29.69 15.15 -13.91
CA ARG A 150 29.01 16.15 -14.75
C ARG A 150 28.83 15.71 -16.19
N GLN A 151 29.59 14.72 -16.66
CA GLN A 151 29.48 14.16 -18.01
C GLN A 151 28.43 13.05 -18.11
N ALA A 152 27.92 12.54 -16.99
CA ALA A 152 26.94 11.45 -16.98
C ALA A 152 25.66 11.80 -17.75
N ILE A 153 25.07 12.99 -17.52
CA ILE A 153 23.86 13.44 -18.24
C ILE A 153 24.13 13.60 -19.75
N PRO A 154 25.14 14.36 -20.20
CA PRO A 154 25.47 14.46 -21.63
C PRO A 154 25.75 13.11 -22.30
N ASN A 155 26.44 12.20 -21.62
CA ASN A 155 26.72 10.87 -22.12
C ASN A 155 25.45 10.03 -22.26
N LEU A 156 24.53 10.14 -21.29
CA LEU A 156 23.24 9.46 -21.33
C LEU A 156 22.34 10.02 -22.44
N GLU A 157 22.32 11.33 -22.66
CA GLU A 157 21.61 11.96 -23.79
C GLU A 157 22.13 11.44 -25.13
N LYS A 158 23.45 11.38 -25.30
CA LYS A 158 24.07 10.80 -26.50
C LYS A 158 23.77 9.31 -26.66
N HIS A 159 23.72 8.57 -25.55
CA HIS A 159 23.35 7.15 -25.55
C HIS A 159 21.92 6.94 -26.03
N ILE A 160 20.98 7.80 -25.61
CA ILE A 160 19.57 7.78 -26.05
C ILE A 160 19.43 7.99 -27.56
N GLU A 161 20.30 8.79 -28.21
CA GLU A 161 20.29 8.97 -29.67
C GLU A 161 20.63 7.68 -30.44
N GLN A 162 21.27 6.71 -29.78
CA GLN A 162 21.69 5.44 -30.38
C GLN A 162 20.65 4.32 -30.17
N SER A 163 19.50 4.62 -29.56
CA SER A 163 18.44 3.64 -29.30
C SER A 163 17.95 2.98 -30.60
N GLN A 164 17.88 1.64 -30.62
CA GLN A 164 17.40 0.88 -31.79
C GLN A 164 15.89 0.63 -31.79
N THR A 165 15.26 0.62 -30.61
CA THR A 165 13.82 0.39 -30.44
C THR A 165 13.22 1.42 -29.50
N GLU A 166 11.90 1.58 -29.54
CA GLU A 166 11.20 2.49 -28.65
C GLU A 166 11.26 2.06 -27.18
N GLU A 167 11.36 0.76 -26.89
CA GLU A 167 11.54 0.23 -25.53
C GLU A 167 12.90 0.63 -24.96
N LEU A 168 13.99 0.38 -25.70
CA LEU A 168 15.33 0.78 -25.26
C LEU A 168 15.41 2.31 -25.07
N ARG A 169 14.78 3.06 -25.99
CA ARG A 169 14.70 4.52 -25.88
C ARG A 169 13.97 4.94 -24.61
N TYR A 170 12.80 4.36 -24.35
CA TYR A 170 12.00 4.64 -23.15
C TYR A 170 12.80 4.34 -21.89
N GLU A 171 13.44 3.16 -21.79
CA GLU A 171 14.22 2.78 -20.62
C GLU A 171 15.35 3.78 -20.33
N ALA A 172 16.13 4.16 -21.36
CA ALA A 172 17.20 5.15 -21.19
C ALA A 172 16.66 6.56 -20.81
N LEU A 173 15.50 6.96 -21.34
CA LEU A 173 14.81 8.20 -20.95
C LEU A 173 14.38 8.18 -19.48
N THR A 174 13.99 7.02 -18.92
CA THR A 174 13.63 6.94 -17.50
C THR A 174 14.83 7.23 -16.60
N TRP A 175 16.02 6.72 -16.93
CA TRP A 175 17.25 7.03 -16.21
C TRP A 175 17.65 8.50 -16.34
N LEU A 176 17.49 9.09 -17.53
CA LEU A 176 17.74 10.53 -17.71
C LEU A 176 16.78 11.37 -16.88
N SER A 177 15.49 11.03 -16.88
CA SER A 177 14.47 11.67 -16.05
C SER A 177 14.83 11.57 -14.56
N GLY A 178 15.30 10.41 -14.10
CA GLY A 178 15.84 10.23 -12.74
C GLY A 178 16.96 11.22 -12.42
N CYS A 179 17.96 11.36 -13.29
CA CYS A 179 19.03 12.36 -13.12
C CYS A 179 18.49 13.79 -13.03
N LEU A 180 17.51 14.14 -13.87
CA LEU A 180 16.91 15.47 -13.90
C LEU A 180 16.08 15.76 -12.64
N LEU A 181 15.32 14.78 -12.15
CA LEU A 181 14.56 14.89 -10.91
C LEU A 181 15.48 15.07 -9.69
N ASP A 182 16.53 14.25 -9.59
CA ASP A 182 17.51 14.30 -8.49
C ASP A 182 18.28 15.64 -8.47
N SER A 183 18.61 16.18 -9.65
CA SER A 183 19.22 17.51 -9.79
C SER A 183 18.23 18.67 -9.78
N LYS A 184 16.93 18.41 -9.53
CA LYS A 184 15.83 19.39 -9.50
C LYS A 184 15.65 20.19 -10.80
N GLN A 185 16.06 19.63 -11.94
CA GLN A 185 15.85 20.19 -13.28
C GLN A 185 14.44 19.86 -13.81
N TYR A 186 13.40 20.14 -13.02
CA TYR A 186 12.03 19.68 -13.29
C TYR A 186 11.46 20.19 -14.62
N LEU A 187 11.70 21.46 -14.98
CA LEU A 187 11.26 22.01 -16.26
C LEU A 187 11.92 21.33 -17.46
N ARG A 188 13.18 20.90 -17.32
CA ARG A 188 13.88 20.14 -18.37
C ARG A 188 13.31 18.74 -18.50
N ASP A 189 12.95 18.11 -17.39
CA ASP A 189 12.31 16.79 -17.37
C ASP A 189 10.90 16.82 -17.98
N ILE A 190 10.11 17.86 -17.67
CA ILE A 190 8.81 18.10 -18.31
C ILE A 190 9.00 18.26 -19.83
N ALA A 191 9.96 19.09 -20.26
CA ALA A 191 10.24 19.31 -21.68
C ALA A 191 10.67 18.01 -22.38
N LEU A 192 11.50 17.19 -21.72
CA LEU A 192 11.92 15.88 -22.20
C LEU A 192 10.71 14.99 -22.49
N TRP A 193 9.85 14.75 -21.50
CA TRP A 193 8.71 13.86 -21.68
C TRP A 193 7.65 14.45 -22.61
N CYS A 194 7.43 15.76 -22.62
CA CYS A 194 6.55 16.41 -23.60
C CYS A 194 7.01 16.17 -25.04
N ALA A 195 8.33 16.22 -25.28
CA ALA A 195 8.91 16.00 -26.60
C ALA A 195 8.91 14.53 -27.02
N GLU A 196 9.12 13.61 -26.07
CA GLU A 196 9.25 12.16 -26.36
C GLU A 196 7.91 11.42 -26.40
N LEU A 197 6.94 11.81 -25.57
CA LEU A 197 5.64 11.13 -25.46
C LEU A 197 4.92 10.93 -26.82
N PRO A 198 4.87 11.93 -27.72
CA PRO A 198 4.22 11.76 -29.02
C PRO A 198 4.97 10.82 -29.99
N LYS A 199 6.24 10.51 -29.72
CA LYS A 199 7.09 9.68 -30.58
C LYS A 199 6.91 8.18 -30.33
N PHE A 200 6.42 7.79 -29.15
CA PHE A 200 6.10 6.39 -28.88
C PHE A 200 4.92 5.94 -29.75
N GLU A 201 4.95 4.70 -30.23
CA GLU A 201 3.86 4.08 -30.97
C GLU A 201 3.03 3.21 -30.03
N SER A 202 3.69 2.38 -29.22
CA SER A 202 3.09 1.48 -28.24
C SER A 202 2.25 2.20 -27.19
N LEU A 203 1.03 1.67 -26.95
CA LEU A 203 0.11 2.21 -25.96
C LEU A 203 0.68 2.12 -24.53
N HIS A 204 1.36 1.02 -24.19
CA HIS A 204 1.97 0.85 -22.86
C HIS A 204 3.07 1.89 -22.62
N LEU A 205 3.93 2.15 -23.62
CA LEU A 205 4.97 3.17 -23.50
C LEU A 205 4.39 4.58 -23.44
N LYS A 206 3.31 4.89 -24.18
CA LYS A 206 2.58 6.16 -24.06
C LYS A 206 2.04 6.38 -22.64
N VAL A 207 1.45 5.35 -22.04
CA VAL A 207 0.93 5.41 -20.67
C VAL A 207 2.07 5.63 -19.67
N ASN A 208 3.16 4.88 -19.80
CA ASN A 208 4.30 5.02 -18.89
C ASN A 208 5.04 6.35 -19.05
N ALA A 209 5.21 6.85 -20.27
CA ALA A 209 5.74 8.19 -20.53
C ALA A 209 4.82 9.28 -19.97
N SER A 210 3.49 9.09 -20.06
CA SER A 210 2.51 10.00 -19.44
C SER A 210 2.61 9.98 -17.91
N LYS A 211 2.85 8.80 -17.30
CA LYS A 211 3.14 8.68 -15.87
C LYS A 211 4.39 9.47 -15.49
N ASN A 212 5.49 9.31 -16.22
CA ASN A 212 6.73 10.04 -15.92
C ASN A 212 6.58 11.55 -16.15
N LEU A 213 5.85 11.98 -17.19
CA LEU A 213 5.51 13.39 -17.40
C LEU A 213 4.69 13.94 -16.22
N ALA A 214 3.68 13.20 -15.75
CA ALA A 214 2.91 13.59 -14.59
C ALA A 214 3.78 13.67 -13.33
N GLN A 215 4.73 12.73 -13.15
CA GLN A 215 5.69 12.78 -12.05
C GLN A 215 6.59 14.02 -12.11
N ALA A 216 7.06 14.40 -13.30
CA ALA A 216 7.85 15.62 -13.51
C ALA A 216 7.04 16.88 -13.15
N HIS A 217 5.77 16.94 -13.58
CA HIS A 217 4.86 18.02 -13.20
C HIS A 217 4.61 18.07 -11.68
N ARG A 218 4.41 16.93 -11.03
CA ARG A 218 4.25 16.84 -9.56
C ARG A 218 5.49 17.35 -8.84
N ALA A 219 6.68 16.93 -9.26
CA ALA A 219 7.94 17.39 -8.67
C ALA A 219 8.14 18.92 -8.84
N ASN A 220 7.63 19.49 -9.94
CA ASN A 220 7.60 20.93 -10.19
C ASN A 220 6.48 21.68 -9.42
N GLY A 221 5.56 20.96 -8.75
CA GLY A 221 4.39 21.53 -8.06
C GLY A 221 3.20 21.88 -8.98
N ASP A 222 3.23 21.51 -10.26
CA ASP A 222 2.15 21.76 -11.22
C ASP A 222 1.18 20.56 -11.28
N LEU A 223 0.39 20.42 -10.21
CA LEU A 223 -0.51 19.27 -10.01
C LEU A 223 -1.67 19.24 -11.01
N ASP A 224 -2.13 20.41 -11.48
CA ASP A 224 -3.20 20.50 -12.48
C ASP A 224 -2.77 19.92 -13.83
N SER A 225 -1.55 20.26 -14.29
CA SER A 225 -1.00 19.67 -15.51
C SER A 225 -0.74 18.17 -15.34
N ALA A 226 -0.21 17.75 -14.18
CA ALA A 226 -0.04 16.32 -13.88
C ALA A 226 -1.37 15.56 -14.01
N LYS A 227 -2.43 16.07 -13.38
CA LYS A 227 -3.78 15.50 -13.45
C LYS A 227 -4.29 15.46 -14.90
N LYS A 228 -4.16 16.56 -15.64
CA LYS A 228 -4.62 16.66 -17.03
C LYS A 228 -3.96 15.62 -17.95
N VAL A 229 -2.65 15.38 -17.79
CA VAL A 229 -1.91 14.36 -18.55
C VAL A 229 -2.51 12.98 -18.33
N ILE A 230 -2.74 12.60 -17.07
CA ILE A 230 -3.29 11.29 -16.71
C ILE A 230 -4.74 11.12 -17.19
N LEU A 231 -5.59 12.13 -17.00
CA LEU A 231 -6.98 12.09 -17.45
C LEU A 231 -7.11 11.97 -18.98
N SER A 232 -6.20 12.58 -19.74
CA SER A 232 -6.18 12.44 -21.20
C SER A 232 -5.93 10.99 -21.66
N GLN A 233 -5.06 10.26 -20.95
CA GLN A 233 -4.80 8.84 -21.23
C GLN A 233 -5.91 7.94 -20.72
N LEU A 234 -6.48 8.24 -19.55
CA LEU A 234 -7.53 7.42 -18.95
C LEU A 234 -8.76 7.27 -19.85
N LYS A 235 -9.09 8.30 -20.63
CA LYS A 235 -10.18 8.28 -21.63
C LYS A 235 -9.91 7.41 -22.86
N LYS A 236 -8.69 6.92 -23.06
CA LYS A 236 -8.25 6.18 -24.26
C LYS A 236 -7.89 4.73 -23.99
N VAL A 237 -7.78 4.34 -22.73
CA VAL A 237 -7.21 3.06 -22.31
C VAL A 237 -8.31 2.18 -21.72
N GLU A 238 -8.50 1.00 -22.30
CA GLU A 238 -9.38 -0.04 -21.75
C GLU A 238 -8.65 -1.19 -21.05
N GLN A 239 -7.35 -1.34 -21.31
CA GLN A 239 -6.54 -2.41 -20.75
C GLN A 239 -6.39 -2.24 -19.24
N ARG A 240 -6.75 -3.26 -18.46
CA ARG A 240 -6.78 -3.21 -16.99
C ARG A 240 -5.43 -2.82 -16.38
N ALA A 241 -4.34 -3.50 -16.74
CA ALA A 241 -3.01 -3.17 -16.20
C ALA A 241 -2.59 -1.71 -16.42
N LEU A 242 -2.97 -1.13 -17.57
CA LEU A 242 -2.71 0.28 -17.88
C LEU A 242 -3.66 1.21 -17.10
N LYS A 243 -4.94 0.85 -16.96
CA LYS A 243 -5.88 1.57 -16.07
C LYS A 243 -5.38 1.59 -14.63
N ALA A 244 -4.85 0.46 -14.12
CA ALA A 244 -4.26 0.39 -12.78
C ALA A 244 -3.13 1.41 -12.61
N THR A 245 -2.19 1.43 -13.56
CA THR A 245 -1.08 2.41 -13.57
C THR A 245 -1.57 3.86 -13.55
N LEU A 246 -2.57 4.19 -14.38
CA LEU A 246 -3.14 5.54 -14.46
C LEU A 246 -3.87 5.92 -13.17
N PHE A 247 -4.69 5.04 -12.61
CA PHE A 247 -5.41 5.30 -11.36
C PHE A 247 -4.48 5.38 -10.15
N SER A 248 -3.41 4.58 -10.09
CA SER A 248 -2.38 4.70 -9.05
C SER A 248 -1.68 6.06 -9.11
N THR A 249 -1.33 6.52 -10.32
CA THR A 249 -0.72 7.84 -10.53
C THR A 249 -1.69 8.96 -10.16
N LEU A 250 -2.96 8.85 -10.56
CA LEU A 250 -4.01 9.80 -10.20
C LEU A 250 -4.23 9.86 -8.69
N ALA A 251 -4.18 8.72 -7.99
CA ALA A 251 -4.29 8.68 -6.54
C ALA A 251 -3.20 9.51 -5.86
N GLN A 252 -1.96 9.41 -6.33
CA GLN A 252 -0.84 10.19 -5.81
C GLN A 252 -1.02 11.69 -6.09
N ILE A 253 -1.54 12.04 -7.27
CA ILE A 253 -1.84 13.45 -7.62
C ILE A 253 -2.95 14.03 -6.73
N GLU A 254 -4.03 13.28 -6.50
CA GLU A 254 -5.11 13.72 -5.60
C GLU A 254 -4.62 13.88 -4.16
N GLU A 255 -3.72 13.02 -3.70
CA GLU A 255 -3.09 13.15 -2.38
C GLU A 255 -2.24 14.42 -2.27
N ASP A 256 -1.43 14.72 -3.28
CA ASP A 256 -0.63 15.95 -3.35
C ASP A 256 -1.51 17.21 -3.42
N LEU A 257 -2.69 17.11 -4.06
CA LEU A 257 -3.72 18.15 -4.07
C LEU A 257 -4.44 18.31 -2.72
N GLY A 258 -4.19 17.42 -1.76
CA GLY A 258 -4.86 17.39 -0.45
C GLY A 258 -6.20 16.65 -0.43
N ASN A 259 -6.64 16.09 -1.57
CA ASN A 259 -7.90 15.37 -1.73
C ASN A 259 -7.78 13.90 -1.28
N LYS A 260 -7.42 13.68 -0.02
CA LYS A 260 -7.08 12.34 0.53
C LYS A 260 -8.17 11.28 0.30
N VAL A 261 -9.44 11.66 0.35
CA VAL A 261 -10.58 10.76 0.09
C VAL A 261 -10.64 10.35 -1.38
N LEU A 262 -10.52 11.31 -2.31
CA LEU A 262 -10.46 11.00 -3.74
C LEU A 262 -9.21 10.18 -4.09
N GLY A 263 -8.07 10.46 -3.44
CA GLY A 263 -6.86 9.64 -3.55
C GLY A 263 -7.09 8.19 -3.14
N ALA A 264 -7.79 7.96 -2.02
CA ALA A 264 -8.17 6.61 -1.60
C ALA A 264 -9.11 5.91 -2.60
N TYR A 265 -10.08 6.65 -3.17
CA TYR A 265 -10.97 6.14 -4.21
C TYR A 265 -10.21 5.73 -5.49
N CYS A 266 -9.31 6.58 -5.97
CA CYS A 266 -8.43 6.29 -7.11
C CYS A 266 -7.55 5.07 -6.85
N ARG A 267 -6.97 4.94 -5.65
CA ARG A 267 -6.11 3.79 -5.34
C ARG A 267 -6.90 2.49 -5.22
N ASP A 268 -8.12 2.51 -4.69
CA ASP A 268 -9.00 1.34 -4.75
C ASP A 268 -9.37 0.96 -6.19
N LYS A 269 -9.58 1.95 -7.05
CA LYS A 269 -9.81 1.73 -8.48
C LYS A 269 -8.59 1.16 -9.21
N SER A 270 -7.37 1.53 -8.78
CA SER A 270 -6.12 0.89 -9.23
C SER A 270 -6.12 -0.60 -8.89
N VAL A 271 -6.40 -0.94 -7.63
CA VAL A 271 -6.49 -2.33 -7.14
C VAL A 271 -7.58 -3.15 -7.84
N GLU A 272 -8.71 -2.56 -8.20
CA GLU A 272 -9.73 -3.26 -9.00
C GLU A 272 -9.17 -3.74 -10.34
N ASN A 273 -8.27 -2.95 -10.94
CA ASN A 273 -7.68 -3.24 -12.24
C ASN A 273 -6.44 -4.13 -12.14
N ASP A 274 -5.74 -4.14 -11.02
CA ASP A 274 -4.61 -5.02 -10.74
C ASP A 274 -4.64 -5.53 -9.27
N PRO A 275 -5.44 -6.57 -8.98
CA PRO A 275 -5.58 -7.10 -7.62
C PRO A 275 -4.40 -7.98 -7.18
N GLU A 276 -3.49 -8.33 -8.09
CA GLU A 276 -2.33 -9.19 -7.80
C GLU A 276 -1.15 -8.38 -7.23
N ASN A 277 -1.13 -7.07 -7.44
CA ASN A 277 -0.19 -6.16 -6.81
C ASN A 277 -0.51 -5.96 -5.32
N LEU A 278 -0.07 -6.92 -4.49
CA LEU A 278 -0.38 -6.96 -3.05
C LEU A 278 0.20 -5.79 -2.25
N ASP A 279 1.16 -5.04 -2.79
CA ASP A 279 1.71 -3.86 -2.14
C ASP A 279 0.81 -2.64 -2.40
N GLU A 280 0.26 -2.52 -3.61
CA GLU A 280 -0.78 -1.53 -3.92
C GLU A 280 -2.08 -1.83 -3.16
N VAL A 281 -2.46 -3.11 -3.00
CA VAL A 281 -3.63 -3.49 -2.18
C VAL A 281 -3.42 -3.06 -0.72
N PHE A 282 -2.22 -3.28 -0.16
CA PHE A 282 -1.88 -2.82 1.19
C PHE A 282 -1.92 -1.31 1.32
N THR A 283 -1.32 -0.61 0.37
CA THR A 283 -1.30 0.86 0.33
C THR A 283 -2.71 1.42 0.20
N SER A 284 -3.56 0.80 -0.62
CA SER A 284 -4.98 1.15 -0.75
C SER A 284 -5.73 1.01 0.57
N ALA A 285 -5.58 -0.13 1.27
CA ALA A 285 -6.24 -0.38 2.54
C ALA A 285 -5.80 0.60 3.64
N TYR A 286 -4.49 0.90 3.69
CA TYR A 286 -3.90 1.82 4.65
C TYR A 286 -4.33 3.27 4.38
N ASN A 287 -4.27 3.72 3.12
CA ASN A 287 -4.67 5.08 2.76
C ASN A 287 -6.17 5.29 2.97
N ALA A 288 -7.00 4.29 2.65
CA ALA A 288 -8.43 4.34 2.97
C ALA A 288 -8.69 4.47 4.48
N SER A 289 -7.93 3.77 5.32
CA SER A 289 -8.03 3.91 6.79
C SER A 289 -7.68 5.33 7.23
N ASN A 290 -6.58 5.90 6.74
CA ASN A 290 -6.14 7.25 7.08
C ASN A 290 -7.08 8.35 6.55
N SER A 291 -7.78 8.08 5.44
CA SER A 291 -8.78 8.97 4.86
C SER A 291 -10.18 8.79 5.45
N GLY A 292 -10.37 7.88 6.42
CA GLY A 292 -11.67 7.61 7.04
C GLY A 292 -12.66 6.83 6.18
N VAL A 293 -12.22 6.26 5.04
CA VAL A 293 -13.06 5.47 4.14
C VAL A 293 -13.05 4.00 4.58
N PHE A 294 -13.80 3.75 5.65
CA PHE A 294 -13.80 2.50 6.39
C PHE A 294 -14.11 1.27 5.53
N GLU A 295 -15.08 1.37 4.63
CA GLU A 295 -15.53 0.26 3.80
C GLU A 295 -14.48 -0.18 2.76
N LEU A 296 -13.71 0.77 2.20
CA LEU A 296 -12.59 0.44 1.32
C LEU A 296 -11.45 -0.20 2.12
N SER A 297 -11.15 0.32 3.31
CA SER A 297 -10.11 -0.23 4.18
C SER A 297 -10.40 -1.68 4.56
N ILE A 298 -11.61 -1.97 5.07
CA ILE A 298 -12.03 -3.34 5.39
C ILE A 298 -11.93 -4.24 4.18
N SER A 299 -12.50 -3.84 3.05
CA SER A 299 -12.56 -4.71 1.86
C SER A 299 -11.16 -5.08 1.36
N ASN A 300 -10.22 -4.12 1.35
CA ASN A 300 -8.86 -4.37 0.88
C ASN A 300 -8.00 -5.13 1.90
N TYR A 301 -8.15 -4.91 3.22
CA TYR A 301 -7.49 -5.76 4.22
C TYR A 301 -8.03 -7.19 4.21
N VAL A 302 -9.34 -7.39 4.01
CA VAL A 302 -9.91 -8.73 3.83
C VAL A 302 -9.33 -9.41 2.59
N LEU A 303 -9.24 -8.70 1.46
CA LEU A 303 -8.59 -9.22 0.25
C LEU A 303 -7.14 -9.68 0.54
N LEU A 304 -6.32 -8.84 1.18
CA LEU A 304 -4.94 -9.18 1.54
C LEU A 304 -4.84 -10.43 2.39
N THR A 305 -5.64 -10.52 3.44
CA THR A 305 -5.63 -11.68 4.34
C THR A 305 -6.11 -12.97 3.67
N SER A 306 -6.94 -12.87 2.62
CA SER A 306 -7.40 -14.01 1.83
C SER A 306 -6.36 -14.51 0.81
N VAL A 307 -5.57 -13.61 0.21
CA VAL A 307 -4.58 -13.95 -0.83
C VAL A 307 -3.18 -14.19 -0.26
N SER A 308 -2.83 -13.50 0.84
CA SER A 308 -1.54 -13.62 1.51
C SER A 308 -1.72 -13.64 3.03
N SER A 309 -2.11 -14.81 3.54
CA SER A 309 -2.35 -15.04 4.97
C SER A 309 -1.12 -14.82 5.87
N LYS A 310 0.07 -14.65 5.30
CA LYS A 310 1.34 -14.41 6.00
C LYS A 310 1.70 -12.93 6.21
N LYS A 311 0.94 -11.97 5.65
CA LYS A 311 1.17 -10.53 5.90
C LYS A 311 0.60 -10.14 7.28
N SER A 312 1.42 -10.27 8.33
CA SER A 312 1.07 -9.97 9.73
C SER A 312 0.47 -8.56 9.93
N ILE A 313 1.00 -7.57 9.21
CA ILE A 313 0.55 -6.17 9.27
C ILE A 313 -0.90 -6.04 8.77
N ALA A 314 -1.32 -6.82 7.76
CA ALA A 314 -2.69 -6.79 7.26
C ALA A 314 -3.69 -7.35 8.30
N TRP A 315 -3.33 -8.42 9.01
CA TRP A 315 -4.14 -8.94 10.12
C TRP A 315 -4.24 -7.94 11.27
N ASN A 316 -3.13 -7.30 11.66
CA ASN A 316 -3.15 -6.26 12.67
C ASN A 316 -4.13 -5.12 12.31
N ASN A 317 -4.04 -4.61 11.09
CA ASN A 317 -4.89 -3.49 10.68
C ASN A 317 -6.35 -3.90 10.53
N LEU A 318 -6.64 -5.14 10.09
CA LEU A 318 -8.00 -5.69 10.12
C LEU A 318 -8.54 -5.82 11.55
N GLY A 319 -7.67 -6.13 12.51
CA GLY A 319 -7.96 -6.10 13.95
C GLY A 319 -8.39 -4.71 14.43
N VAL A 320 -7.72 -3.65 13.98
CA VAL A 320 -8.12 -2.26 14.26
C VAL A 320 -9.51 -1.97 13.69
N GLN A 321 -9.76 -2.32 12.42
CA GLN A 321 -11.07 -2.11 11.80
C GLN A 321 -12.19 -2.89 12.53
N ALA A 322 -11.92 -4.12 12.98
CA ALA A 322 -12.86 -4.91 13.77
C ALA A 322 -13.15 -4.28 15.14
N LYS A 323 -12.15 -3.73 15.82
CA LYS A 323 -12.32 -2.99 17.09
C LYS A 323 -13.22 -1.78 16.90
N GLU A 324 -12.95 -0.98 15.88
CA GLU A 324 -13.73 0.22 15.54
C GLU A 324 -15.15 -0.10 15.05
N SER A 325 -15.41 -1.34 14.67
CA SER A 325 -16.75 -1.87 14.39
C SER A 325 -17.49 -2.38 15.63
N GLY A 326 -16.84 -2.38 16.79
CA GLY A 326 -17.34 -3.01 18.00
C GLY A 326 -17.43 -4.54 17.88
N CYS A 327 -16.54 -5.17 17.10
CA CYS A 327 -16.33 -6.62 17.06
C CYS A 327 -15.03 -6.93 17.81
N LYS A 328 -15.09 -6.87 19.15
CA LYS A 328 -13.93 -6.96 20.04
C LYS A 328 -13.27 -8.33 20.00
N TYR A 329 -14.07 -9.40 19.97
CA TYR A 329 -13.58 -10.76 19.78
C TYR A 329 -12.84 -10.92 18.46
N LYS A 330 -13.45 -10.48 17.35
CA LYS A 330 -12.81 -10.58 16.03
C LYS A 330 -11.53 -9.77 15.93
N SER A 331 -11.51 -8.59 16.55
CA SER A 331 -10.31 -7.78 16.67
C SER A 331 -9.17 -8.56 17.30
N ILE A 332 -9.43 -9.21 18.43
CA ILE A 332 -8.44 -10.03 19.15
C ILE A 332 -8.05 -11.28 18.36
N GLU A 333 -8.99 -11.96 17.70
CA GLU A 333 -8.68 -13.07 16.79
C GLU A 333 -7.69 -12.65 15.69
N PHE A 334 -7.88 -11.46 15.10
CA PHE A 334 -6.97 -10.93 14.07
C PHE A 334 -5.62 -10.48 14.64
N TYR A 335 -5.60 -9.87 15.83
CA TYR A 335 -4.34 -9.55 16.52
C TYR A 335 -3.57 -10.83 16.91
N ASN A 336 -4.25 -11.88 17.37
CA ASN A 336 -3.64 -13.17 17.69
C ASN A 336 -2.99 -13.80 16.45
N LYS A 337 -3.64 -13.77 15.28
CA LYS A 337 -3.02 -14.20 14.00
C LYS A 337 -1.76 -13.39 13.64
N ALA A 338 -1.68 -12.12 14.04
CA ALA A 338 -0.46 -11.33 13.88
C ALA A 338 0.60 -11.65 14.96
N ALA A 339 0.18 -12.00 16.18
CA ALA A 339 1.02 -12.26 17.35
C ALA A 339 1.55 -13.70 17.47
N GLU A 340 0.94 -14.69 16.82
CA GLU A 340 1.45 -16.07 16.61
C GLU A 340 2.84 -16.12 15.92
N LEU A 341 3.45 -14.96 15.69
CA LEU A 341 4.78 -14.70 15.16
C LEU A 341 5.83 -14.26 16.25
N GLY A 342 5.52 -14.24 17.57
CA GLY A 342 6.39 -14.66 18.73
C GLY A 342 6.99 -13.68 19.81
N GLU A 343 6.52 -13.68 21.11
CA GLU A 343 7.21 -13.28 22.41
C GLU A 343 6.36 -13.55 23.73
N THR A 344 6.92 -13.70 24.96
CA THR A 344 6.31 -14.44 26.14
C THR A 344 6.30 -13.86 27.59
N LEU A 345 7.01 -12.80 28.04
CA LEU A 345 7.00 -12.41 29.48
C LEU A 345 5.74 -11.63 29.93
N ALA A 346 4.96 -11.11 28.98
CA ALA A 346 3.71 -10.38 29.20
C ALA A 346 2.50 -11.29 29.50
N MET A 347 2.65 -12.61 29.33
CA MET A 347 1.65 -13.66 29.57
C MET A 347 1.08 -13.68 31.00
N ALA A 348 1.80 -13.12 31.98
CA ALA A 348 1.39 -13.06 33.38
C ALA A 348 0.59 -11.79 33.75
N ASN A 349 0.85 -10.64 33.12
CA ASN A 349 0.01 -9.43 33.26
C ASN A 349 -1.28 -9.56 32.43
N GLN A 350 -1.22 -10.40 31.39
CA GLN A 350 -2.33 -10.83 30.53
C GLN A 350 -3.50 -11.31 31.37
N GLY A 351 -3.36 -12.31 32.25
CA GLY A 351 -4.45 -12.94 33.02
C GLY A 351 -5.44 -12.01 33.75
N TYR A 352 -5.00 -10.83 34.21
CA TYR A 352 -5.81 -9.96 35.06
C TYR A 352 -6.62 -8.87 34.32
N ALA A 353 -6.27 -8.53 33.07
CA ALA A 353 -7.00 -7.56 32.23
C ALA A 353 -8.09 -8.19 31.33
N LEU A 354 -8.15 -9.54 31.29
CA LEU A 354 -9.00 -10.35 30.40
C LEU A 354 -10.49 -10.33 30.77
N LEU A 355 -10.81 -9.87 31.99
CA LEU A 355 -12.16 -9.89 32.59
C LEU A 355 -13.10 -8.72 32.20
N GLU A 356 -12.61 -7.62 31.59
CA GLU A 356 -13.47 -6.44 31.29
C GLU A 356 -13.59 -6.02 29.80
N VAL A 357 -12.73 -6.48 28.86
CA VAL A 357 -12.59 -5.77 27.55
C VAL A 357 -12.49 -6.61 26.25
N GLY A 358 -12.50 -7.96 26.22
CA GLY A 358 -12.63 -8.71 24.95
C GLY A 358 -11.85 -10.02 24.75
N PHE A 359 -11.16 -10.55 25.75
CA PHE A 359 -10.30 -11.74 25.60
C PHE A 359 -11.06 -13.08 25.68
N ILE A 360 -11.93 -13.33 24.71
CA ILE A 360 -12.76 -14.54 24.66
C ILE A 360 -11.92 -15.83 24.46
N ASP A 361 -10.78 -15.77 23.76
CA ASP A 361 -9.92 -16.94 23.54
C ASP A 361 -9.22 -17.42 24.81
N GLU A 362 -8.83 -16.50 25.70
CA GLU A 362 -8.34 -16.90 27.02
C GLU A 362 -9.48 -17.40 27.92
N ALA A 363 -10.64 -16.75 27.88
CA ALA A 363 -11.81 -17.22 28.63
C ALA A 363 -12.20 -18.66 28.20
N GLU A 364 -12.04 -18.99 26.91
CA GLU A 364 -12.23 -20.34 26.39
C GLU A 364 -11.14 -21.30 26.85
N ARG A 365 -9.86 -20.89 26.84
CA ARG A 365 -8.74 -21.69 27.37
C ARG A 365 -8.94 -22.06 28.84
N ILE A 366 -9.26 -21.09 29.69
CA ILE A 366 -9.52 -21.29 31.13
C ILE A 366 -10.77 -22.16 31.35
N ALA A 367 -11.82 -21.97 30.55
CA ALA A 367 -13.03 -22.79 30.64
C ALA A 367 -12.77 -24.24 30.22
N ASN A 368 -11.92 -24.48 29.22
CA ASN A 368 -11.49 -25.81 28.80
C ASN A 368 -10.61 -26.49 29.87
N GLU A 369 -9.63 -25.77 30.44
CA GLU A 369 -8.82 -26.28 31.56
C GLU A 369 -9.70 -26.65 32.78
N ALA A 370 -10.74 -25.85 33.08
CA ALA A 370 -11.68 -26.14 34.17
C ALA A 370 -12.60 -27.36 33.90
N LEU A 371 -12.85 -27.70 32.63
CA LEU A 371 -13.62 -28.88 32.23
C LEU A 371 -12.83 -30.19 32.39
N GLU A 372 -11.50 -30.11 32.54
CA GLU A 372 -10.62 -31.27 32.76
C GLU A 372 -10.50 -31.66 34.25
N MET A 373 -11.15 -30.93 35.17
CA MET A 373 -11.11 -31.15 36.62
C MET A 373 -12.21 -32.11 37.10
N GLU A 374 -11.97 -32.80 38.24
CA GLU A 374 -12.87 -33.83 38.78
C GLU A 374 -14.22 -33.29 39.31
N ASP A 375 -14.24 -32.04 39.80
CA ASP A 375 -15.46 -31.36 40.29
C ASP A 375 -15.70 -30.04 39.55
N VAL A 376 -16.49 -30.09 38.46
CA VAL A 376 -16.76 -28.96 37.58
C VAL A 376 -17.98 -28.17 38.07
N HIS A 377 -17.77 -26.92 38.49
CA HIS A 377 -18.87 -26.05 38.88
C HIS A 377 -19.77 -25.68 37.68
N LYS A 378 -21.11 -25.74 37.85
CA LYS A 378 -22.12 -25.52 36.79
C LYS A 378 -21.97 -24.20 35.98
N ASN A 379 -21.36 -23.18 36.60
CA ASN A 379 -21.14 -21.88 35.95
C ASN A 379 -20.12 -21.96 34.80
N ILE A 380 -19.26 -22.97 34.76
CA ILE A 380 -18.32 -23.19 33.64
C ILE A 380 -19.09 -23.48 32.34
N TYR A 381 -20.18 -24.25 32.39
CA TYR A 381 -21.04 -24.48 31.23
C TYR A 381 -21.81 -23.22 30.79
N SER A 382 -22.23 -22.38 31.75
CA SER A 382 -22.83 -21.06 31.44
C SER A 382 -21.83 -20.10 30.80
N LEU A 383 -20.56 -20.11 31.25
CA LEU A 383 -19.45 -19.36 30.67
C LEU A 383 -19.16 -19.82 29.24
N MET A 384 -19.05 -21.13 28.99
CA MET A 384 -18.86 -21.70 27.64
C MET A 384 -20.02 -21.34 26.69
N THR A 385 -21.26 -21.38 27.19
CA THR A 385 -22.42 -20.94 26.42
C THR A 385 -22.31 -19.46 26.06
N ARG A 386 -21.96 -18.60 27.02
CA ARG A 386 -21.80 -17.16 26.79
C ARG A 386 -20.66 -16.84 25.82
N ILE A 387 -19.52 -17.53 25.95
CA ILE A 387 -18.37 -17.46 25.02
C ILE A 387 -18.84 -17.82 23.61
N SER A 388 -19.47 -18.98 23.43
CA SER A 388 -19.98 -19.43 22.13
C SER A 388 -20.99 -18.45 21.54
N THR A 389 -21.92 -17.91 22.35
CA THR A 389 -22.87 -16.88 21.92
C THR A 389 -22.16 -15.63 21.41
N ILE A 390 -21.21 -15.08 22.17
CA ILE A 390 -20.46 -13.87 21.75
C ILE A 390 -19.65 -14.14 20.48
N LYS A 391 -18.93 -15.28 20.41
CA LYS A 391 -18.17 -15.67 19.21
C LYS A 391 -19.07 -15.73 17.98
N ASN A 392 -20.24 -16.35 18.11
CA ASN A 392 -21.21 -16.51 17.03
C ASN A 392 -21.84 -15.17 16.62
N GLU A 393 -22.28 -14.35 17.58
CA GLU A 393 -22.88 -13.03 17.34
C GLU A 393 -21.88 -12.08 16.66
N GLU A 394 -20.67 -11.96 17.19
CA GLU A 394 -19.63 -11.12 16.60
C GLU A 394 -19.15 -11.64 15.25
N SER A 395 -19.03 -12.96 15.07
CA SER A 395 -18.69 -13.54 13.76
C SER A 395 -19.77 -13.26 12.72
N LYS A 396 -21.05 -13.35 13.09
CA LYS A 396 -22.17 -13.01 12.22
C LYS A 396 -22.18 -11.52 11.88
N LYS A 397 -21.99 -10.67 12.89
CA LYS A 397 -21.87 -9.20 12.73
C LYS A 397 -20.70 -8.83 11.83
N TRP A 398 -19.54 -9.45 12.02
CA TRP A 398 -18.37 -9.18 11.18
C TRP A 398 -18.58 -9.60 9.73
N LYS A 399 -19.16 -10.78 9.49
CA LYS A 399 -19.55 -11.19 8.13
C LYS A 399 -20.52 -10.21 7.48
N ASP A 400 -21.45 -9.66 8.27
CA ASP A 400 -22.38 -8.63 7.80
C ASP A 400 -21.64 -7.34 7.38
N ILE A 401 -20.70 -6.89 8.22
CA ILE A 401 -19.86 -5.71 7.95
C ILE A 401 -19.01 -5.92 6.69
N GLN A 402 -18.36 -7.08 6.55
CA GLN A 402 -17.57 -7.41 5.36
C GLN A 402 -18.43 -7.38 4.09
N ARG A 403 -19.64 -7.96 4.16
CA ARG A 403 -20.57 -7.95 3.02
C ARG A 403 -20.99 -6.52 2.65
N LYS A 404 -21.36 -5.70 3.62
CA LYS A 404 -21.75 -4.30 3.41
C LYS A 404 -20.59 -3.45 2.88
N ALA A 405 -19.39 -3.63 3.42
CA ALA A 405 -18.17 -2.98 2.96
C ALA A 405 -17.88 -3.34 1.49
N SER A 406 -18.02 -4.61 1.12
CA SER A 406 -17.84 -5.06 -0.27
C SER A 406 -18.87 -4.47 -1.24
N ILE A 407 -20.15 -4.37 -0.83
CA ILE A 407 -21.20 -3.72 -1.64
C ILE A 407 -20.88 -2.23 -1.84
N LYS A 408 -20.51 -1.52 -0.77
CA LYS A 408 -20.12 -0.10 -0.85
C LYS A 408 -18.85 0.11 -1.68
N GLN A 409 -17.86 -0.77 -1.57
CA GLN A 409 -16.66 -0.74 -2.41
C GLN A 409 -17.02 -0.78 -3.91
N ALA A 410 -17.97 -1.62 -4.31
CA ALA A 410 -18.43 -1.64 -5.70
C ALA A 410 -19.02 -0.29 -6.15
N HIS A 411 -19.80 0.36 -5.29
CA HIS A 411 -20.31 1.71 -5.55
C HIS A 411 -19.19 2.75 -5.65
N PHE A 412 -18.21 2.74 -4.74
CA PHE A 412 -17.05 3.63 -4.81
C PHE A 412 -16.25 3.44 -6.11
N ARG A 413 -16.05 2.21 -6.58
CA ARG A 413 -15.34 1.92 -7.84
C ARG A 413 -16.07 2.45 -9.07
N LYS A 414 -17.40 2.33 -9.10
CA LYS A 414 -18.23 2.90 -10.16
C LYS A 414 -18.25 4.42 -10.12
N TYR A 415 -18.44 4.98 -8.94
CA TYR A 415 -18.33 6.42 -8.70
C TYR A 415 -16.99 6.96 -9.20
N THR A 416 -15.87 6.37 -8.79
CA THR A 416 -14.52 6.83 -9.16
C THR A 416 -14.32 6.87 -10.67
N GLU A 417 -14.73 5.82 -11.37
CA GLU A 417 -14.61 5.78 -12.83
C GLU A 417 -15.45 6.87 -13.50
N LYS A 418 -16.71 7.01 -13.08
CA LYS A 418 -17.65 8.00 -13.61
C LYS A 418 -17.27 9.43 -13.25
N PHE A 419 -16.58 9.65 -12.13
CA PHE A 419 -16.11 10.96 -11.69
C PHE A 419 -15.05 11.52 -12.65
N TYR A 420 -14.12 10.68 -13.11
CA TYR A 420 -13.00 11.10 -13.95
C TYR A 420 -13.22 10.92 -15.46
N VAL A 421 -14.04 9.95 -15.86
CA VAL A 421 -14.25 9.60 -17.27
C VAL A 421 -15.63 10.01 -17.78
N GLY A 422 -16.62 10.12 -16.89
CA GLY A 422 -17.98 10.48 -17.25
C GLY A 422 -18.17 11.97 -17.55
N ASN A 423 -19.32 12.29 -18.14
CA ASN A 423 -19.68 13.66 -18.49
C ASN A 423 -20.97 14.10 -17.77
N THR A 424 -21.11 15.41 -17.54
CA THR A 424 -22.20 15.99 -16.74
C THR A 424 -23.57 15.83 -17.41
N ASP A 425 -23.61 15.82 -18.74
CA ASP A 425 -24.81 15.61 -19.56
C ASP A 425 -25.40 14.21 -19.40
N GLU A 426 -24.66 13.24 -18.85
CA GLU A 426 -25.20 11.91 -18.53
C GLU A 426 -26.37 11.97 -17.51
N PHE A 427 -26.45 13.02 -16.68
CA PHE A 427 -27.59 13.23 -15.78
C PHE A 427 -28.83 13.77 -16.47
N GLU A 428 -28.72 14.35 -17.67
CA GLU A 428 -29.83 15.00 -18.33
C GLU A 428 -30.89 14.02 -18.80
N GLY A 429 -32.16 14.42 -18.67
CA GLY A 429 -33.32 13.69 -19.16
C GLY A 429 -34.35 13.39 -18.07
N VAL A 430 -35.34 12.58 -18.45
CA VAL A 430 -36.46 12.23 -17.58
C VAL A 430 -36.13 10.94 -16.83
N TRP A 431 -36.13 11.03 -15.51
CA TRP A 431 -35.87 9.91 -14.60
C TRP A 431 -37.13 9.54 -13.83
N SER A 432 -37.27 8.27 -13.49
CA SER A 432 -38.37 7.72 -12.70
C SER A 432 -37.86 7.23 -11.37
N ILE A 433 -38.54 7.65 -10.30
CA ILE A 433 -38.36 7.17 -8.93
C ILE A 433 -39.73 6.94 -8.32
N GLU A 434 -40.00 5.70 -7.91
CA GLU A 434 -41.29 5.32 -7.29
C GLU A 434 -42.53 5.76 -8.10
N GLY A 435 -42.43 5.66 -9.43
CA GLY A 435 -43.50 6.06 -10.36
C GLY A 435 -43.63 7.57 -10.58
N GLN A 436 -42.82 8.39 -9.91
CA GLN A 436 -42.75 9.83 -10.14
C GLN A 436 -41.63 10.18 -11.12
N GLU A 437 -41.96 11.07 -12.05
CA GLU A 437 -41.03 11.58 -13.04
C GLU A 437 -40.29 12.80 -12.52
N LYS A 438 -38.99 12.83 -12.80
CA LYS A 438 -38.05 13.89 -12.43
C LYS A 438 -37.27 14.25 -13.69
N ASP A 439 -37.62 15.38 -14.28
CA ASP A 439 -36.86 15.96 -15.37
C ASP A 439 -35.63 16.65 -14.80
N ILE A 440 -34.45 16.20 -15.21
CA ILE A 440 -33.16 16.74 -14.82
C ILE A 440 -32.57 17.43 -16.04
N SER A 441 -32.40 18.74 -15.95
CA SER A 441 -31.67 19.53 -16.93
C SER A 441 -30.47 20.16 -16.23
N THR A 442 -29.26 19.83 -16.67
CA THR A 442 -28.03 20.33 -16.03
C THR A 442 -27.66 21.69 -16.62
N GLY A 443 -28.32 22.75 -16.14
CA GLY A 443 -27.96 24.14 -16.47
C GLY A 443 -26.72 24.67 -15.71
N GLY A 444 -26.10 23.83 -14.87
CA GLY A 444 -24.93 24.14 -14.03
C GLY A 444 -24.52 22.94 -13.17
N ASP A 445 -23.54 23.14 -12.29
CA ASP A 445 -22.92 22.05 -11.51
C ASP A 445 -23.74 21.58 -10.30
N GLN A 446 -24.99 22.02 -10.14
CA GLN A 446 -25.82 21.65 -8.99
C GLN A 446 -27.01 20.80 -9.41
N ILE A 447 -27.31 19.79 -8.59
CA ILE A 447 -28.47 18.92 -8.76
C ILE A 447 -29.35 18.97 -7.52
N SER A 448 -30.67 19.01 -7.72
CA SER A 448 -31.66 18.94 -6.66
C SER A 448 -32.87 18.13 -7.12
N ILE A 449 -32.97 16.90 -6.63
CA ILE A 449 -34.08 15.98 -6.93
C ILE A 449 -34.95 15.87 -5.68
N THR A 450 -36.26 16.01 -5.82
CA THR A 450 -37.20 15.83 -4.71
C THR A 450 -38.36 14.92 -5.10
N TRP A 451 -38.77 14.03 -4.20
CA TRP A 451 -39.93 13.15 -4.39
C TRP A 451 -40.61 12.88 -3.06
N GLU A 452 -41.88 12.47 -3.11
CA GLU A 452 -42.64 12.07 -1.92
C GLU A 452 -42.83 10.56 -1.90
N SER A 453 -42.75 9.93 -0.73
CA SER A 453 -43.04 8.51 -0.57
C SER A 453 -43.81 8.24 0.71
N VAL A 454 -44.39 7.05 0.79
CA VAL A 454 -45.01 6.55 2.01
C VAL A 454 -44.01 5.63 2.70
N ALA A 455 -43.59 6.01 3.91
CA ALA A 455 -42.56 5.26 4.64
C ALA A 455 -43.18 4.21 5.58
N GLY A 456 -42.78 2.96 5.36
CA GLY A 456 -43.12 1.82 6.22
C GLY A 456 -44.62 1.48 6.27
N LEU A 457 -45.02 0.76 7.32
CA LEU A 457 -46.39 0.29 7.55
C LEU A 457 -47.34 1.39 8.08
N SER A 458 -46.87 2.63 8.20
CA SER A 458 -47.52 3.68 9.01
C SER A 458 -48.35 4.69 8.21
N ASP A 459 -48.43 4.53 6.88
CA ASP A 459 -49.00 5.51 5.94
C ASP A 459 -48.43 6.95 6.10
N THR A 460 -47.26 7.10 6.72
CA THR A 460 -46.63 8.39 6.94
C THR A 460 -46.05 8.90 5.62
N ARG A 461 -46.56 10.03 5.14
CA ARG A 461 -46.04 10.70 3.96
C ARG A 461 -44.74 11.43 4.31
N MET A 462 -43.70 11.14 3.55
CA MET A 462 -42.38 11.73 3.69
C MET A 462 -41.95 12.38 2.39
N LYS A 463 -41.22 13.49 2.51
CA LYS A 463 -40.51 14.14 1.43
C LYS A 463 -39.05 13.73 1.49
N PHE A 464 -38.51 13.34 0.34
CA PHE A 464 -37.11 13.00 0.17
C PHE A 464 -36.44 13.99 -0.77
N SER A 465 -35.15 14.24 -0.56
CA SER A 465 -34.35 15.06 -1.46
C SER A 465 -32.92 14.58 -1.61
N LEU A 466 -32.40 14.63 -2.83
CA LEU A 466 -30.98 14.53 -3.15
C LEU A 466 -30.51 15.91 -3.63
N ARG A 467 -29.51 16.49 -2.96
CA ARG A 467 -28.95 17.80 -3.33
C ARG A 467 -27.44 17.76 -3.30
N GLY A 468 -26.77 18.24 -4.34
CA GLY A 468 -25.32 18.18 -4.40
C GLY A 468 -24.70 18.86 -5.62
N ILE A 469 -23.39 18.63 -5.77
CA ILE A 469 -22.57 19.15 -6.85
C ILE A 469 -22.24 18.01 -7.81
N ILE A 470 -22.47 18.22 -9.10
CA ILE A 470 -22.12 17.30 -10.18
C ILE A 470 -20.65 17.45 -10.54
N THR A 471 -19.96 16.33 -10.77
CA THR A 471 -18.61 16.29 -11.33
C THR A 471 -18.49 15.03 -12.21
N GLY A 472 -18.15 15.22 -13.48
CA GLY A 472 -18.27 14.14 -14.47
C GLY A 472 -19.69 13.58 -14.49
N ALA A 473 -19.83 12.25 -14.56
CA ALA A 473 -21.12 11.56 -14.46
C ALA A 473 -21.45 11.14 -13.01
N THR A 474 -21.04 11.96 -12.03
CA THR A 474 -21.31 11.73 -10.61
C THR A 474 -21.82 12.99 -9.92
N PHE A 475 -22.36 12.85 -8.72
CA PHE A 475 -22.55 13.98 -7.81
C PHE A 475 -22.15 13.63 -6.38
N SER A 476 -21.75 14.63 -5.61
CA SER A 476 -21.51 14.55 -4.17
C SER A 476 -22.40 15.54 -3.43
N GLY A 477 -23.05 15.12 -2.36
CA GLY A 477 -24.02 15.96 -1.66
C GLY A 477 -24.72 15.27 -0.50
N HIS A 478 -25.99 15.58 -0.31
CA HIS A 478 -26.80 15.12 0.82
C HIS A 478 -28.08 14.42 0.35
N TYR A 479 -28.40 13.33 1.03
CA TYR A 479 -29.68 12.63 0.96
C TYR A 479 -30.47 12.90 2.25
N LYS A 480 -31.67 13.46 2.09
CA LYS A 480 -32.51 13.91 3.21
C LYS A 480 -33.91 13.30 3.15
N SER A 481 -34.49 13.01 4.31
CA SER A 481 -35.91 12.71 4.49
C SER A 481 -36.54 13.66 5.52
N GLU A 482 -37.79 14.05 5.27
CA GLU A 482 -38.60 14.89 6.16
C GLU A 482 -40.06 14.42 6.16
N ALA A 483 -40.63 14.19 7.34
CA ALA A 483 -42.05 13.89 7.49
C ALA A 483 -42.90 15.11 7.12
N LEU A 484 -43.93 14.90 6.29
CA LEU A 484 -44.86 15.95 5.87
C LEU A 484 -45.92 16.24 6.95
N ASP A 485 -46.27 15.25 7.77
CA ASP A 485 -47.25 15.36 8.85
C ASP A 485 -46.54 15.26 10.22
N GLN A 486 -46.23 16.41 10.84
CA GLN A 486 -45.51 16.49 12.14
C GLN A 486 -46.33 16.01 13.36
N THR A 487 -47.61 15.65 13.19
CA THR A 487 -48.54 15.37 14.29
C THR A 487 -48.57 13.92 14.77
N LYS A 488 -47.89 13.00 14.06
CA LYS A 488 -47.74 11.60 14.47
C LYS A 488 -46.27 11.33 14.81
N SER A 489 -45.91 11.54 16.07
CA SER A 489 -44.66 11.00 16.63
C SER A 489 -44.67 9.49 16.45
N SER A 490 -43.88 9.00 15.51
CA SER A 490 -43.70 7.58 15.29
C SER A 490 -42.63 7.08 16.27
N LEU A 491 -43.04 6.24 17.22
CA LEU A 491 -42.15 5.51 18.16
C LEU A 491 -41.42 4.33 17.48
N LEU A 492 -41.51 4.20 16.15
CA LEU A 492 -40.92 3.10 15.38
C LEU A 492 -39.52 3.47 14.88
N ILE A 493 -38.53 2.70 15.33
CA ILE A 493 -37.12 2.82 14.90
C ILE A 493 -37.05 2.67 13.37
N GLY A 494 -36.62 3.72 12.67
CA GLY A 494 -36.38 3.72 11.21
C GLY A 494 -37.29 4.63 10.36
N LEU A 495 -38.18 5.41 10.97
CA LEU A 495 -39.08 6.36 10.28
C LEU A 495 -38.78 7.83 10.60
N ASP A 496 -37.57 8.13 11.05
CA ASP A 496 -37.17 9.47 11.46
C ASP A 496 -36.64 10.30 10.30
N ASN A 497 -36.87 11.61 10.37
CA ASN A 497 -36.17 12.59 9.54
C ASN A 497 -34.67 12.32 9.63
N PHE A 498 -33.99 12.25 8.49
CA PHE A 498 -32.54 12.14 8.45
C PHE A 498 -31.97 13.06 7.40
N GLU A 499 -30.71 13.41 7.56
CA GLU A 499 -29.88 14.03 6.53
C GLU A 499 -28.53 13.32 6.59
N THR A 500 -28.06 12.81 5.46
CA THR A 500 -26.81 12.05 5.36
C THR A 500 -26.01 12.48 4.13
N GLU A 501 -24.69 12.48 4.24
CA GLU A 501 -23.83 12.65 3.08
C GLU A 501 -23.99 11.45 2.13
N CYS A 502 -24.06 11.73 0.84
CA CYS A 502 -24.19 10.73 -0.20
C CYS A 502 -23.34 11.05 -1.44
N LEU A 503 -22.97 10.00 -2.14
CA LEU A 503 -22.42 10.05 -3.48
C LEU A 503 -23.42 9.42 -4.44
N ALA A 504 -23.39 9.83 -5.70
CA ALA A 504 -24.09 9.10 -6.74
C ALA A 504 -23.34 9.11 -8.05
N TYR A 505 -23.69 8.17 -8.91
CA TYR A 505 -23.16 8.06 -10.26
C TYR A 505 -24.26 7.63 -11.24
N VAL A 506 -24.11 8.04 -12.49
CA VAL A 506 -24.89 7.53 -13.61
C VAL A 506 -24.23 6.25 -14.12
N ASP A 507 -25.00 5.17 -14.21
CA ASP A 507 -24.61 3.93 -14.86
C ASP A 507 -25.71 3.54 -15.85
N ASN A 508 -25.46 3.85 -17.12
CA ASN A 508 -26.41 3.73 -18.23
C ASN A 508 -27.75 4.40 -17.89
N ASP A 509 -28.80 3.60 -17.76
CA ASP A 509 -30.17 4.03 -17.49
C ASP A 509 -30.49 4.12 -16.01
N SER A 510 -29.48 4.27 -15.14
CA SER A 510 -29.72 4.45 -13.70
C SER A 510 -28.84 5.50 -13.04
N ILE A 511 -29.44 6.31 -12.17
CA ILE A 511 -28.71 7.09 -11.17
C ILE A 511 -28.72 6.27 -9.89
N ASN A 512 -27.54 5.93 -9.38
CA ASN A 512 -27.37 5.17 -8.15
C ASN A 512 -26.73 6.08 -7.11
N ALA A 513 -27.50 6.46 -6.08
CA ALA A 513 -27.03 7.24 -4.94
C ALA A 513 -26.89 6.34 -3.71
N PHE A 514 -25.85 6.57 -2.91
CA PHE A 514 -25.54 5.79 -1.72
C PHE A 514 -24.92 6.66 -0.64
N SER A 515 -25.24 6.37 0.62
CA SER A 515 -24.69 7.08 1.78
C SER A 515 -23.23 6.70 2.03
N VAL A 516 -22.40 7.69 2.36
CA VAL A 516 -20.99 7.49 2.75
C VAL A 516 -20.79 7.37 4.25
N GLU A 517 -21.85 7.53 5.04
CA GLU A 517 -21.77 7.36 6.49
C GLU A 517 -21.47 5.91 6.88
N LYS A 518 -20.57 5.77 7.84
CA LYS A 518 -20.17 4.48 8.42
C LYS A 518 -21.41 3.72 8.94
N GLY A 519 -21.62 2.52 8.42
CA GLY A 519 -22.72 1.63 8.84
C GLY A 519 -24.11 1.98 8.28
N SER A 520 -24.26 3.08 7.53
CA SER A 520 -25.49 3.41 6.80
C SER A 520 -25.59 2.58 5.53
N ASP A 521 -26.74 1.94 5.30
CA ASP A 521 -27.04 1.16 4.08
C ASP A 521 -28.00 1.91 3.14
N ARG A 522 -28.20 3.22 3.38
CA ARG A 522 -29.15 4.03 2.61
C ARG A 522 -28.69 4.16 1.16
N THR A 523 -29.54 3.73 0.24
CA THR A 523 -29.34 3.88 -1.20
C THR A 523 -30.62 4.36 -1.85
N VAL A 524 -30.48 5.06 -2.98
CA VAL A 524 -31.58 5.53 -3.81
C VAL A 524 -31.23 5.22 -5.25
N LYS A 525 -32.20 4.71 -6.00
CA LYS A 525 -32.04 4.43 -7.42
C LYS A 525 -33.14 5.13 -8.22
N LEU A 526 -32.72 5.86 -9.26
CA LEU A 526 -33.61 6.37 -10.28
C LEU A 526 -33.34 5.62 -11.59
N SER A 527 -34.39 5.38 -12.37
CA SER A 527 -34.28 4.71 -13.68
C SER A 527 -34.66 5.68 -14.79
N ARG A 528 -33.90 5.71 -15.89
CA ARG A 528 -34.20 6.58 -17.03
C ARG A 528 -35.54 6.18 -17.64
N LYS A 529 -36.39 7.16 -17.94
CA LYS A 529 -37.65 6.93 -18.63
C LYS A 529 -37.37 6.97 -20.14
N ASN A 530 -37.56 5.82 -20.80
CA ASN A 530 -37.17 5.48 -22.17
C ASN A 530 -35.74 4.92 -22.27
N ALA A 531 -35.62 3.59 -22.21
CA ALA A 531 -34.59 2.83 -22.91
C ALA A 531 -35.15 2.39 -24.26
#